data_AF-A0A832LDK4-F1
#
_entry.id   AF-A0A832LDK4-F1
#
_cell.length_a   1.000
_cell.length_b   1.000
_cell.length_c   1.000
_cell.angle_alpha   90.00
_cell.angle_beta   90.00
_cell.angle_gamma   90.00
#
_symmetry.space_group_name_H-M   'P 1'
#
loop_
_entity.id
_entity.type
_entity.pdbx_description
1 polymer ?
#
loop_
_entity_poly.entity_id
_entity_poly.type
_entity_poly.pdbx_seq_one_letter_code
_entity_poly.pdbx_strand_id
1 'polypeptide(L)' 'LQQKISGTFRVIRGAGAFCRIRAYISTIRKNSLPVFEGILAALKGAPLTIP' A
#
# COMPACT_ATOMS: atom_id res chain seq x y z
N LEU A 1 17.98 -3.89 -20.54
CA LEU A 1 17.04 -2.75 -20.54
C LEU A 1 16.59 -2.49 -19.10
N GLN A 2 17.24 -1.58 -18.37
CA GLN A 2 16.70 -1.14 -17.07
C GLN A 2 15.54 -0.20 -17.36
N GLN A 3 14.31 -0.68 -17.16
CA GLN A 3 13.17 0.21 -17.23
C GLN A 3 13.29 1.21 -16.08
N LYS A 4 13.28 2.50 -16.41
CA LYS A 4 13.23 3.56 -15.42
C LYS A 4 11.86 3.49 -14.75
N ILE A 5 11.79 2.83 -13.58
CA ILE A 5 10.56 2.76 -12.77
C ILE A 5 10.31 4.09 -12.04
N SER A 6 11.30 5.00 -12.01
CA SER A 6 11.14 6.36 -11.50
C SER A 6 10.75 7.34 -12.62
N GLY A 7 9.48 7.26 -13.00
CA GLY A 7 8.78 8.29 -13.76
C GLY A 7 7.51 8.67 -13.01
N THR A 8 7.12 9.94 -13.10
CA THR A 8 5.82 10.42 -12.61
C THR A 8 4.68 9.51 -13.07
N PHE A 9 3.63 9.39 -12.26
CA PHE A 9 2.47 8.57 -12.65
C PHE A 9 1.85 9.12 -13.94
N ARG A 10 1.66 8.25 -14.95
CA ARG A 10 1.00 8.62 -16.22
C ARG A 10 -0.44 9.09 -16.01
N VAL A 11 -1.11 8.58 -14.98
CA VAL A 11 -2.50 8.89 -14.63
C VAL A 11 -2.67 9.03 -13.11
N ILE A 12 -3.54 9.94 -12.69
CA ILE A 12 -3.83 10.21 -11.27
C ILE A 12 -4.30 8.96 -10.53
N ARG A 13 -5.05 8.07 -11.21
CA ARG A 13 -5.50 6.80 -10.64
C ARG A 13 -4.33 5.96 -10.10
N GLY A 14 -3.21 5.90 -10.84
CA GLY A 14 -2.01 5.17 -10.42
C GLY A 14 -1.35 5.81 -9.20
N ALA A 15 -1.28 7.15 -9.17
CA ALA A 15 -0.76 7.89 -8.02
C ALA A 15 -1.61 7.65 -6.77
N GLY A 16 -2.94 7.70 -6.91
CA GLY A 16 -3.89 7.45 -5.83
C GLY A 16 -3.78 6.02 -5.28
N ALA A 17 -3.66 5.02 -6.15
CA ALA A 17 -3.46 3.63 -5.73
C ALA A 17 -2.13 3.47 -4.96
N PHE A 18 -1.04 4.04 -5.47
CA PHE A 18 0.25 4.01 -4.81
C PHE A 18 0.22 4.66 -3.42
N CYS A 19 -0.34 5.86 -3.32
CA CYS A 19 -0.48 6.57 -2.05
C CYS A 19 -1.32 5.76 -1.04
N ARG A 20 -2.42 5.15 -1.46
CA ARG A 20 -3.25 4.29 -0.58
C ARG A 20 -2.48 3.09 -0.05
N ILE A 21 -1.79 2.36 -0.92
CA ILE A 21 -1.00 1.18 -0.53
C ILE A 21 0.09 1.57 0.46
N ARG A 22 0.84 2.64 0.15
CA ARG A 22 1.91 3.12 1.04
C ARG A 22 1.38 3.63 2.38
N ALA A 23 0.24 4.34 2.38
CA ALA A 23 -0.40 4.82 3.60
C ALA A 23 -0.81 3.63 4.49
N TYR A 24 -1.49 2.63 3.91
CA TYR A 24 -1.92 1.44 4.65
C TYR A 24 -0.76 0.66 5.27
N ILE A 25 0.29 0.40 4.49
CA ILE A 25 1.52 -0.25 5.01
C ILE A 25 2.16 0.59 6.11
N SER A 26 2.20 1.92 5.96
CA SER A 26 2.74 2.80 6.99
C SER A 26 1.93 2.72 8.28
N THR A 27 0.60 2.69 8.21
CA THR A 27 -0.30 2.54 9.36
C THR A 27 -0.04 1.23 10.09
N ILE A 28 0.03 0.10 9.36
CA ILE A 28 0.31 -1.21 9.94
C ILE A 28 1.67 -1.20 10.66
N ARG A 29 2.72 -0.70 10.00
CA ARG A 29 4.07 -0.63 10.58
C ARG A 29 4.13 0.22 11.85
N LYS A 30 3.44 1.37 11.88
CA LYS A 30 3.41 2.27 13.04
C LYS A 30 2.75 1.63 14.27
N ASN A 31 1.86 0.67 14.05
CA ASN A 31 1.14 -0.03 15.10
C ASN A 31 1.75 -1.41 15.41
N SER A 32 2.98 -1.67 14.95
CA SER A 32 3.69 -2.94 15.18
C SER A 32 2.92 -4.17 14.73
N LEU A 33 2.02 -4.00 13.76
CA LEU A 33 1.22 -5.08 13.18
C LEU A 33 2.00 -5.80 12.06
N PRO A 34 1.76 -7.10 11.84
CA PRO A 34 2.41 -7.86 10.78
C PRO A 34 1.98 -7.36 9.38
N VAL A 35 2.93 -6.77 8.65
CA VAL A 35 2.67 -6.16 7.33
C VAL A 35 2.13 -7.15 6.31
N PHE A 36 2.71 -8.34 6.26
CA PHE A 36 2.30 -9.36 5.29
C PHE A 36 0.85 -9.81 5.52
N GLU A 37 0.48 -10.05 6.78
CA GLU A 37 -0.90 -10.40 7.15
C GLU A 37 -1.86 -9.25 6.85
N GLY A 38 -1.48 -8.02 7.16
CA GLY A 38 -2.30 -6.85 6.85
C GLY A 38 -2.56 -6.69 5.35
N ILE A 39 -1.57 -6.95 4.49
CA ILE A 39 -1.75 -6.95 3.04
C ILE A 39 -2.69 -8.09 2.62
N LEU A 40 -2.47 -9.31 3.13
CA LEU A 40 -3.32 -10.46 2.81
C LEU A 40 -4.78 -10.22 3.21
N ALA A 41 -5.01 -9.64 4.39
CA ALA A 41 -6.32 -9.32 4.91
C ALA A 41 -7.02 -8.24 4.06
N ALA A 42 -6.29 -7.19 3.65
CA ALA A 42 -6.81 -6.17 2.73
C ALA A 42 -7.19 -6.75 1.36
N LEU A 43 -6.38 -7.66 0.81
CA LEU A 43 -6.68 -8.35 -0.45
C LEU A 43 -7.90 -9.29 -0.34
N LYS A 44 -8.15 -9.85 0.85
CA LYS A 44 -9.35 -10.64 1.17
C LYS A 44 -10.59 -9.77 1.46
N GLY A 45 -10.49 -8.45 1.40
CA GLY A 45 -11.59 -7.53 1.68
C GLY A 45 -11.85 -7.26 3.16
N ALA A 46 -10.97 -7.73 4.05
CA ALA A 46 -11.05 -7.53 5.49
C ALA A 46 -9.75 -6.88 6.01
N PRO A 47 -9.47 -5.61 5.65
CA PRO A 47 -8.23 -4.95 6.05
C PRO A 47 -8.11 -4.86 7.58
N LEU A 48 -6.87 -4.95 8.08
CA LEU A 48 -6.61 -4.72 9.50
C LEU A 48 -6.87 -3.24 9.80
N THR A 49 -7.84 -3.00 10.67
CA THR A 49 -8.14 -1.68 11.20
C THR A 49 -7.47 -1.51 12.54
N ILE A 50 -6.85 -0.36 12.74
CA ILE A 50 -6.42 0.08 14.07
C ILE A 50 -7.64 0.62 14.81
N PRO A 51 -7.73 0.39 16.14
CA PRO A 51 -8.77 1.01 16.98
C PRO A 51 -8.63 2.53 17.05
#